data_AF-A0A7R8CNX9-F1
#
_entry.id   AF-A0A7R8CNX9-F1
#
_cell.length_a   1.000
_cell.length_b   1.000
_cell.length_c   1.000
_cell.angle_alpha   90.00
_cell.angle_beta   90.00
_cell.angle_gamma   90.00
#
_symmetry.space_group_name_H-M   'P 1'
#
loop_
_entity.id
_entity.type
_entity.pdbx_description
1 polymer ?
#
loop_
_entity_poly.entity_id
_entity_poly.type
_entity_poly.pdbx_seq_one_letter_code
_entity_poly.pdbx_strand_id
1 'polypeptide(L)'
;MAKWGEGDPRWIVEERPDATNVNNWHWTEKNADSWSKMKFESLFKGLVLDDPSIGKVEITEIEKCEGEARVNNRKSKLIFFYEWVIELKWSGKVNNKNEALTGSISIPNMSEEHTDMRDVDIEVTAEDKSSEACALKQMIFKGKGASLLREQLQEYVTALRNEFSKGLILPASNINNTSIKSTTTISKAQFNNYSATTPSKVAKEHVSLITAALG
;
A
#
# COMPACT_ATOMS: atom_id res chain seq x y z
N MET A 1 -0.97 -15.38 -53.32
CA MET A 1 -0.70 -16.52 -52.41
C MET A 1 0.72 -16.36 -51.89
N ALA A 2 0.95 -16.48 -50.58
CA ALA A 2 2.31 -16.48 -50.04
C ALA A 2 3.04 -17.77 -50.43
N LYS A 3 4.36 -17.72 -50.61
CA LYS A 3 5.17 -18.90 -50.93
C LYS A 3 5.41 -19.73 -49.67
N TRP A 4 5.22 -21.04 -49.77
CA TRP A 4 5.54 -21.97 -48.71
C TRP A 4 7.05 -21.96 -48.43
N GLY A 5 7.45 -21.60 -47.21
CA GLY A 5 8.85 -21.47 -46.79
C GLY A 5 9.33 -20.03 -46.54
N GLU A 6 8.60 -19.01 -47.03
CA GLU A 6 8.83 -17.60 -46.69
C GLU A 6 7.71 -17.14 -45.75
N GLY A 7 7.92 -17.24 -44.44
CA GLY A 7 7.03 -16.60 -43.47
C GLY A 7 7.14 -15.08 -43.63
N ASP A 8 6.02 -14.38 -43.89
CA ASP A 8 6.13 -12.94 -44.20
C ASP A 8 6.61 -12.16 -42.96
N PRO A 9 7.56 -11.21 -43.12
CA PRO A 9 8.21 -10.51 -42.01
C PRO A 9 7.26 -9.85 -41.00
N ARG A 10 6.00 -9.60 -41.38
CA ARG A 10 4.97 -9.06 -40.48
C ARG A 10 4.54 -10.02 -39.36
N TRP A 11 4.84 -11.30 -39.49
CA TRP A 11 4.47 -12.35 -38.54
C TRP A 11 5.68 -13.14 -38.02
N ILE A 12 6.91 -12.69 -38.32
CA ILE A 12 8.11 -13.20 -37.68
C ILE A 12 8.16 -12.65 -36.24
N VAL A 13 7.98 -13.53 -35.25
CA VAL A 13 8.16 -13.17 -33.84
C VAL A 13 9.65 -13.33 -33.53
N GLU A 14 10.42 -12.26 -33.69
CA GLU A 14 11.79 -12.21 -33.18
C GLU A 14 11.75 -12.33 -31.65
N GLU A 15 12.44 -13.34 -31.12
CA GLU A 15 12.70 -13.44 -29.68
C GLU A 15 13.57 -12.25 -29.26
N ARG A 16 12.96 -11.25 -28.64
CA ARG A 16 13.69 -10.09 -28.13
C ARG A 16 14.51 -10.51 -26.91
N PRO A 17 15.85 -10.34 -26.92
CA PRO A 17 16.69 -10.68 -25.77
C PRO A 17 16.37 -9.83 -24.52
N ASP A 18 15.70 -8.70 -24.72
CA ASP A 18 15.32 -7.73 -23.69
C ASP A 18 14.18 -8.20 -22.76
N ALA A 19 13.43 -9.27 -23.08
CA ALA A 19 12.41 -9.92 -22.24
C ALA A 19 11.46 -8.98 -21.45
N THR A 20 11.24 -7.77 -21.98
CA THR A 20 10.72 -6.65 -21.18
C THR A 20 9.19 -6.73 -21.07
N ASN A 21 8.65 -6.64 -19.85
CA ASN A 21 7.21 -6.61 -19.60
C ASN A 21 6.59 -5.26 -19.98
N VAL A 22 6.57 -4.97 -21.29
CA VAL A 22 5.97 -3.77 -21.86
C VAL A 22 4.53 -3.59 -21.38
N ASN A 23 4.23 -2.39 -20.86
CA ASN A 23 2.95 -2.00 -20.29
C ASN A 23 2.44 -2.83 -19.09
N ASN A 24 3.29 -3.63 -18.43
CA ASN A 24 2.88 -4.53 -17.32
C ASN A 24 1.67 -5.41 -17.68
N TRP A 25 1.67 -5.94 -18.91
CA TRP A 25 0.60 -6.82 -19.40
C TRP A 25 0.75 -8.26 -18.87
N HIS A 26 1.99 -8.74 -18.73
CA HIS A 26 2.26 -10.01 -18.08
C HIS A 26 2.17 -9.86 -16.56
N TRP A 27 1.57 -10.86 -15.92
CA TRP A 27 1.41 -10.88 -14.48
C TRP A 27 2.78 -10.97 -13.82
N THR A 28 3.05 -10.10 -12.85
CA THR A 28 4.29 -10.13 -12.06
C THR A 28 3.93 -10.12 -10.59
N GLU A 29 4.40 -11.13 -9.89
CA GLU A 29 4.28 -11.27 -8.44
C GLU A 29 5.66 -11.07 -7.81
N LYS A 30 5.69 -10.35 -6.69
CA LYS A 30 6.83 -10.32 -5.77
C LYS A 30 6.42 -10.94 -4.45
N ASN A 31 7.23 -11.88 -3.97
CA ASN A 31 7.18 -12.36 -2.60
C ASN A 31 7.76 -11.28 -1.66
N ALA A 32 7.04 -10.96 -0.59
CA ALA A 32 7.45 -10.02 0.44
C ALA A 32 7.63 -10.70 1.82
N ASP A 33 7.36 -12.00 1.96
CA ASP A 33 7.30 -12.75 3.22
C ASP A 33 8.54 -12.52 4.10
N SER A 34 9.74 -12.63 3.52
CA SER A 34 11.01 -12.45 4.23
C SER A 34 11.27 -10.99 4.61
N TRP A 35 10.93 -10.05 3.72
CA TRP A 35 11.00 -8.62 4.00
C TRP A 35 10.05 -8.23 5.13
N SER A 36 8.83 -8.77 5.14
CA SER A 36 7.80 -8.50 6.14
C SER A 36 8.23 -8.96 7.52
N LYS A 37 8.76 -10.19 7.65
CA LYS A 37 9.28 -10.71 8.92
C LYS A 37 10.39 -9.81 9.50
N MET A 38 11.38 -9.44 8.68
CA MET A 38 12.44 -8.51 9.09
C MET A 38 11.90 -7.11 9.45
N LYS A 39 10.88 -6.62 8.73
CA LYS A 39 10.25 -5.33 9.03
C LYS A 39 9.49 -5.37 10.35
N PHE A 40 8.74 -6.43 10.65
CA PHE A 40 8.09 -6.60 11.95
C PHE A 40 9.11 -6.66 13.09
N GLU A 41 10.20 -7.43 12.94
CA GLU A 41 11.30 -7.44 13.92
C GLU A 41 11.83 -6.03 14.18
N SER A 42 12.03 -5.21 13.14
CA SER A 42 12.53 -3.83 13.29
C SER A 42 11.53 -2.83 13.90
N LEU A 43 10.23 -3.12 13.84
CA LEU A 43 9.16 -2.24 14.35
C LEU A 43 8.77 -2.55 15.80
N PHE A 44 8.72 -3.85 16.14
CA PHE A 44 8.27 -4.29 17.45
C PHE A 44 9.41 -4.50 18.44
N LYS A 45 10.59 -4.99 18.03
CA LYS A 45 11.66 -5.32 18.98
C LYS A 45 12.23 -4.05 19.62
N GLY A 46 12.17 -3.97 20.95
CA GLY A 46 12.57 -2.77 21.70
C GLY A 46 11.54 -1.63 21.65
N LEU A 47 10.31 -1.87 21.16
CA LEU A 47 9.23 -0.89 21.25
C LEU A 47 8.89 -0.66 22.72
N VAL A 48 9.03 0.59 23.16
CA VAL A 48 8.73 1.03 24.53
C VAL A 48 7.37 1.69 24.59
N LEU A 49 6.54 1.23 25.51
CA LEU A 49 5.28 1.85 25.91
C LEU A 49 5.46 2.42 27.33
N ASP A 50 5.34 3.73 27.49
CA ASP A 50 5.52 4.42 28.77
C ASP A 50 4.26 5.20 29.14
N ASP A 51 3.66 4.87 30.29
CA ASP A 51 2.62 5.68 30.92
C ASP A 51 3.10 6.13 32.31
N PRO A 52 3.38 7.44 32.51
CA PRO A 52 3.84 7.99 33.78
C PRO A 52 2.93 7.68 34.99
N SER A 53 1.67 7.32 34.75
CA SER A 53 0.69 7.00 35.79
C SER A 53 0.79 5.56 36.29
N ILE A 54 1.36 4.64 35.48
CA ILE A 54 1.31 3.19 35.71
C ILE A 54 2.71 2.57 35.68
N GLY A 55 3.51 2.81 34.63
CA GLY A 55 4.77 2.11 34.43
C GLY A 55 5.27 2.11 32.99
N LYS A 56 6.34 1.33 32.76
CA LYS A 56 6.98 1.15 31.45
C LYS A 56 6.89 -0.31 31.03
N VAL A 57 6.52 -0.56 29.78
CA VAL A 57 6.54 -1.87 29.11
C VAL A 57 7.48 -1.79 27.90
N GLU A 58 8.18 -2.88 27.62
CA GLU A 58 9.05 -3.03 26.46
C GLU A 58 8.77 -4.37 25.78
N ILE A 59 8.66 -4.37 24.46
CA ILE A 59 8.51 -5.60 23.67
C ILE A 59 9.89 -6.21 23.46
N THR A 60 10.09 -7.41 24.01
CA THR A 60 11.40 -8.07 24.10
C THR A 60 11.75 -8.84 22.83
N GLU A 61 10.78 -9.60 22.29
CA GLU A 61 10.95 -10.44 21.12
C GLU A 61 9.63 -10.70 20.40
N ILE A 62 9.74 -11.13 19.14
CA ILE A 62 8.64 -11.73 18.39
C ILE A 62 8.76 -13.24 18.60
N GLU A 63 7.77 -13.84 19.26
CA GLU A 63 7.71 -15.29 19.49
C GLU A 63 7.22 -16.01 18.23
N LYS A 64 6.26 -15.41 17.52
CA LYS A 64 5.64 -16.00 16.33
C LYS A 64 5.38 -14.95 15.27
N CYS A 65 5.70 -15.27 14.02
CA CYS A 65 5.35 -14.48 12.84
C CYS A 65 5.11 -15.42 11.64
N GLU A 66 3.87 -15.89 11.56
CA GLU A 66 3.37 -16.79 10.51
C GLU A 66 2.40 -16.04 9.61
N GLY A 67 2.37 -16.39 8.32
CA GLY A 67 1.66 -15.61 7.32
C GLY A 67 2.45 -15.45 6.03
N GLU A 68 1.85 -14.73 5.09
CA GLU A 68 2.43 -14.42 3.78
C GLU A 68 2.13 -12.98 3.35
N ALA A 69 2.94 -12.45 2.43
CA ALA A 69 2.74 -11.17 1.79
C ALA A 69 3.15 -11.24 0.32
N ARG A 70 2.19 -11.04 -0.60
CA ARG A 70 2.40 -11.04 -2.05
C ARG A 70 1.99 -9.71 -2.65
N VAL A 71 2.85 -9.16 -3.49
CA VAL A 71 2.57 -7.93 -4.23
C VAL A 71 2.47 -8.26 -5.71
N ASN A 72 1.25 -8.13 -6.22
CA ASN A 72 0.88 -8.46 -7.59
C ASN A 72 0.68 -7.18 -8.41
N ASN A 73 1.22 -7.13 -9.62
CA ASN A 73 1.06 -6.01 -10.54
C ASN A 73 0.31 -6.44 -11.80
N ARG A 74 -0.78 -5.75 -12.09
CA ARG A 74 -1.63 -6.00 -13.26
C ARG A 74 -2.15 -4.68 -13.82
N LYS A 75 -1.86 -4.38 -15.09
CA LYS A 75 -2.31 -3.14 -15.77
C LYS A 75 -1.93 -1.87 -14.98
N SER A 76 -0.72 -1.83 -14.45
CA SER A 76 -0.20 -0.73 -13.60
C SER A 76 -0.95 -0.49 -12.28
N LYS A 77 -1.84 -1.40 -11.86
CA LYS A 77 -2.40 -1.43 -10.51
C LYS A 77 -1.63 -2.45 -9.67
N LEU A 78 -1.10 -1.98 -8.54
CA LEU A 78 -0.55 -2.85 -7.49
C LEU A 78 -1.70 -3.38 -6.64
N ILE A 79 -1.65 -4.67 -6.34
CA ILE A 79 -2.56 -5.37 -5.45
C ILE A 79 -1.68 -6.03 -4.39
N PHE A 80 -1.94 -5.71 -3.14
CA PHE A 80 -1.23 -6.24 -1.99
C PHE A 80 -2.16 -7.26 -1.33
N PHE A 81 -1.69 -8.48 -1.22
CA PHE A 81 -2.30 -9.52 -0.40
C PHE A 81 -1.35 -9.78 0.75
N TYR A 82 -1.84 -9.70 1.98
CA TYR A 82 -1.07 -10.06 3.15
C TYR A 82 -1.99 -10.62 4.24
N GLU A 83 -1.54 -11.65 4.93
CA GLU A 83 -2.21 -12.20 6.10
C GLU A 83 -1.13 -12.59 7.10
N TRP A 84 -1.24 -12.12 8.34
CA TRP A 84 -0.25 -12.32 9.39
C TRP A 84 -0.87 -12.67 10.73
N VAL A 85 -0.30 -13.69 11.35
CA VAL A 85 -0.49 -14.10 12.75
C VAL A 85 0.80 -13.75 13.49
N ILE A 86 0.73 -12.84 14.45
CA ILE A 86 1.90 -12.30 15.16
C ILE A 86 1.72 -12.48 16.67
N GLU A 87 2.71 -13.09 17.32
CA GLU A 87 2.79 -13.19 18.78
C GLU A 87 4.08 -12.53 19.25
N LEU A 88 3.95 -11.59 20.19
CA LEU A 88 5.02 -10.77 20.74
C LEU A 88 5.14 -11.03 22.23
N LYS A 89 6.36 -11.09 22.77
CA LYS A 89 6.58 -11.06 24.22
C LYS A 89 6.86 -9.65 24.70
N TRP A 90 6.35 -9.32 25.89
CA TRP A 90 6.63 -8.06 26.56
C TRP A 90 7.13 -8.29 27.99
N SER A 91 7.97 -7.36 28.44
CA SER A 91 8.38 -7.25 29.84
C SER A 91 8.15 -5.82 30.31
N GLY A 92 7.61 -5.64 31.51
CA GLY A 92 7.29 -4.32 32.04
C GLY A 92 7.47 -4.20 33.55
N LYS A 93 7.54 -2.96 34.02
CA LYS A 93 7.66 -2.61 35.44
C LYS A 93 6.63 -1.55 35.80
N VAL A 94 5.94 -1.75 36.92
CA VAL A 94 5.03 -0.76 37.51
C VAL A 94 5.82 0.26 38.30
N ASN A 95 5.41 1.53 38.24
CA ASN A 95 6.05 2.62 38.96
C ASN A 95 6.09 2.35 40.46
N ASN A 96 7.21 2.68 41.10
CA ASN A 96 7.53 2.42 42.51
C ASN A 96 7.82 0.94 42.88
N LYS A 97 7.88 0.03 41.91
CA LYS A 97 8.33 -1.36 42.11
C LYS A 97 9.40 -1.77 41.12
N ASN A 98 10.24 -2.73 41.51
CA ASN A 98 11.41 -3.16 40.73
C ASN A 98 11.26 -4.56 40.11
N GLU A 99 10.20 -5.28 40.47
CA GLU A 99 9.82 -6.56 39.87
C GLU A 99 9.47 -6.36 38.39
N ALA A 100 10.05 -7.20 37.52
CA ALA A 100 9.70 -7.25 36.11
C ALA A 100 8.58 -8.27 35.92
N LEU A 101 7.49 -7.85 35.28
CA LEU A 101 6.34 -8.67 34.94
C LEU A 101 6.38 -8.96 33.44
N THR A 102 5.90 -10.14 33.06
CA THR A 102 5.98 -10.67 31.68
C THR A 102 4.62 -11.09 31.15
N GLY A 103 4.51 -11.14 29.83
CA GLY A 103 3.31 -11.57 29.13
C GLY A 103 3.49 -11.58 27.62
N SER A 104 2.39 -11.87 26.92
CA SER A 104 2.33 -11.85 25.45
C SER A 104 1.27 -10.90 24.91
N ILE A 105 1.46 -10.49 23.66
CA ILE A 105 0.48 -9.81 22.82
C ILE A 105 0.28 -10.70 21.59
N SER A 106 -0.96 -11.06 21.27
CA SER A 106 -1.32 -11.85 20.08
C SER A 106 -2.17 -11.00 19.14
N ILE A 107 -1.83 -11.07 17.85
CA ILE A 107 -2.53 -10.43 16.74
C ILE A 107 -2.93 -11.58 15.81
N PRO A 108 -4.13 -12.16 15.97
CA PRO A 108 -4.50 -13.42 15.33
C PRO A 108 -4.87 -13.29 13.85
N ASN A 109 -5.26 -12.09 13.40
CA ASN A 109 -5.59 -11.79 12.01
C ASN A 109 -5.22 -10.35 11.69
N MET A 110 -4.12 -10.15 10.96
CA MET A 110 -3.79 -8.87 10.33
C MET A 110 -3.69 -9.06 8.82
N SER A 111 -4.68 -8.52 8.10
CA SER A 111 -4.87 -8.74 6.65
C SER A 111 -5.30 -7.48 5.89
N GLU A 112 -5.23 -7.50 4.55
CA GLU A 112 -5.62 -6.32 3.75
C GLU A 112 -7.12 -5.98 3.76
N GLU A 113 -7.97 -6.87 4.29
CA GLU A 113 -9.41 -6.59 4.47
C GLU A 113 -9.65 -5.47 5.50
N HIS A 114 -8.73 -5.28 6.43
CA HIS A 114 -8.78 -4.25 7.46
C HIS A 114 -8.53 -2.87 6.83
N THR A 115 -9.60 -2.10 6.66
CA THR A 115 -9.54 -0.74 6.09
C THR A 115 -8.86 0.26 7.03
N ASP A 116 -8.94 0.02 8.35
CA ASP A 116 -8.25 0.77 9.38
C ASP A 116 -7.56 -0.21 10.36
N MET A 117 -6.32 0.06 10.77
CA MET A 117 -5.62 -0.78 11.75
C MET A 117 -6.25 -0.72 13.16
N ARG A 118 -7.21 0.19 13.38
CA ARG A 118 -8.09 0.20 14.57
C ARG A 118 -9.00 -1.02 14.65
N ASP A 119 -9.39 -1.59 13.51
CA ASP A 119 -10.30 -2.74 13.45
C ASP A 119 -9.57 -4.08 13.69
N VAL A 120 -8.24 -4.10 13.66
CA VAL A 120 -7.43 -5.29 13.95
C VAL A 120 -7.56 -5.66 15.43
N ASP A 121 -7.90 -6.92 15.69
CA ASP A 121 -7.94 -7.50 17.03
C ASP A 121 -6.53 -7.67 17.62
N ILE A 122 -6.37 -7.25 18.88
CA ILE A 122 -5.12 -7.33 19.62
C ILE A 122 -5.44 -7.90 21.00
N GLU A 123 -5.05 -9.14 21.25
CA GLU A 123 -5.19 -9.77 22.55
C GLU A 123 -3.91 -9.54 23.38
N VAL A 124 -4.08 -9.23 24.66
CA VAL A 124 -2.94 -9.05 25.58
C VAL A 124 -3.11 -10.00 26.76
N THR A 125 -2.08 -10.76 27.07
CA THR A 125 -2.01 -11.63 28.26
C THR A 125 -0.86 -11.19 29.16
N ALA A 126 -0.95 -11.59 30.43
CA ALA A 126 0.15 -11.49 31.39
C ALA A 126 0.29 -12.86 32.06
N GLU A 127 1.52 -13.27 32.34
CA GLU A 127 1.81 -14.56 33.00
C GLU A 127 1.33 -14.52 34.46
N ASP A 128 1.60 -13.41 35.14
CA ASP A 128 1.12 -13.15 36.49
C ASP A 128 -0.31 -12.62 36.53
N LYS A 129 -1.06 -13.06 37.56
CA LYS A 129 -2.43 -12.59 37.87
C LYS A 129 -2.44 -11.50 38.94
N SER A 130 -1.31 -10.83 39.17
CA SER A 130 -1.21 -9.72 40.11
C SER A 130 -2.03 -8.50 39.64
N SER A 131 -2.42 -7.63 40.59
CA SER A 131 -3.10 -6.37 40.26
C SER A 131 -2.27 -5.49 39.31
N GLU A 132 -0.95 -5.62 39.41
CA GLU A 132 0.05 -4.88 38.65
C GLU A 132 0.19 -5.39 37.21
N ALA A 133 0.25 -6.71 37.05
CA ALA A 133 0.23 -7.35 35.73
C ALA A 133 -1.09 -7.03 34.99
N CYS A 134 -2.21 -6.99 35.73
CA CYS A 134 -3.49 -6.52 35.20
C CYS A 134 -3.45 -5.04 34.78
N ALA A 135 -2.80 -4.16 35.55
CA ALA A 135 -2.64 -2.75 35.21
C ALA A 135 -1.77 -2.53 33.96
N LEU A 136 -0.64 -3.23 33.84
CA LEU A 136 0.21 -3.20 32.64
C LEU A 136 -0.55 -3.75 31.42
N LYS A 137 -1.20 -4.92 31.53
CA LYS A 137 -2.07 -5.46 30.48
C LYS A 137 -3.12 -4.45 30.02
N GLN A 138 -3.79 -3.76 30.95
CA GLN A 138 -4.78 -2.74 30.60
C GLN A 138 -4.19 -1.49 29.94
N MET A 139 -2.97 -1.08 30.31
CA MET A 139 -2.24 0.00 29.63
C MET A 139 -1.87 -0.36 28.19
N ILE A 140 -1.42 -1.60 27.94
CA ILE A 140 -1.10 -2.07 26.58
C ILE A 140 -2.38 -2.15 25.73
N PHE A 141 -3.47 -2.67 26.28
CA PHE A 141 -4.73 -2.88 25.56
C PHE A 141 -5.59 -1.60 25.37
N LYS A 142 -5.33 -0.51 26.11
CA LYS A 142 -6.17 0.71 26.06
C LYS A 142 -5.33 1.96 25.80
N GLY A 143 -5.99 3.00 25.27
CA GLY A 143 -5.38 4.33 25.14
C GLY A 143 -4.07 4.29 24.34
N LYS A 144 -3.01 4.88 24.91
CA LYS A 144 -1.73 5.10 24.22
C LYS A 144 -1.02 3.82 23.79
N GLY A 145 -1.02 2.76 24.61
CA GLY A 145 -0.36 1.49 24.27
C GLY A 145 -0.98 0.86 23.02
N ALA A 146 -2.31 0.81 23.00
CA ALA A 146 -3.08 0.30 21.88
C ALA A 146 -2.98 1.15 20.61
N SER A 147 -2.80 2.48 20.75
CA SER A 147 -2.52 3.37 19.62
C SER A 147 -1.14 3.13 19.04
N LEU A 148 -0.09 3.03 19.87
CA LEU A 148 1.28 2.82 19.42
C LEU A 148 1.47 1.49 18.70
N LEU A 149 0.87 0.40 19.20
CA LEU A 149 0.90 -0.90 18.52
C LEU A 149 0.27 -0.83 17.12
N ARG A 150 -0.88 -0.14 16.99
CA ARG A 150 -1.57 0.04 15.71
C ARG A 150 -0.84 0.99 14.77
N GLU A 151 -0.12 1.97 15.30
CA GLU A 151 0.77 2.83 14.53
C GLU A 151 1.91 2.02 13.90
N GLN A 152 2.52 1.07 14.63
CA GLN A 152 3.53 0.17 14.06
C GLN A 152 2.95 -0.75 12.96
N LEU A 153 1.73 -1.27 13.12
CA LEU A 153 1.04 -2.02 12.06
C LEU A 153 0.77 -1.15 10.82
N GLN A 154 0.34 0.10 11.01
CA GLN A 154 0.10 1.06 9.93
C GLN A 154 1.40 1.45 9.21
N GLU A 155 2.51 1.60 9.94
CA GLU A 155 3.84 1.86 9.39
C GLU A 155 4.34 0.66 8.57
N TYR A 156 4.09 -0.59 9.01
CA TYR A 156 4.36 -1.78 8.19
C TYR A 156 3.61 -1.73 6.85
N VAL A 157 2.28 -1.48 6.85
CA VAL A 157 1.48 -1.43 5.60
C VAL A 157 1.97 -0.31 4.69
N THR A 158 2.35 0.83 5.26
CA THR A 158 2.89 1.98 4.52
C THR A 158 4.26 1.66 3.92
N ALA A 159 5.15 1.03 4.68
CA ALA A 159 6.45 0.59 4.20
C ALA A 159 6.35 -0.49 3.11
N LEU A 160 5.42 -1.45 3.24
CA LEU A 160 5.18 -2.50 2.24
C LEU A 160 4.76 -1.88 0.90
N ARG A 161 3.83 -0.91 0.95
CA ARG A 161 3.41 -0.15 -0.24
C ARG A 161 4.55 0.68 -0.84
N ASN A 162 5.37 1.32 0.00
CA ASN A 162 6.48 2.15 -0.45
C ASN A 162 7.63 1.35 -1.05
N GLU A 163 7.95 0.17 -0.51
CA GLU A 163 9.06 -0.64 -1.02
C GLU A 163 8.69 -1.36 -2.31
N PHE A 164 7.52 -1.99 -2.35
CA PHE A 164 7.09 -2.78 -3.50
C PHE A 164 6.38 -1.95 -4.59
N SER A 165 6.21 -0.63 -4.43
CA SER A 165 5.84 0.25 -5.55
C SER A 165 7.06 0.72 -6.36
N LYS A 166 8.25 0.80 -5.76
CA LYS A 166 9.49 1.19 -6.46
C LYS A 166 9.86 0.14 -7.51
N GLY A 167 10.13 0.60 -8.72
CA GLY A 167 10.62 -0.24 -9.82
C GLY A 167 9.63 -1.28 -10.38
N LEU A 168 8.36 -1.26 -9.97
CA LEU A 168 7.31 -2.09 -10.59
C LEU A 168 6.52 -1.36 -11.69
N ILE A 169 6.60 -0.03 -11.73
CA ILE A 169 6.10 0.78 -12.83
C ILE A 169 7.29 1.18 -13.69
N LEU A 170 7.40 0.64 -14.90
CA LEU A 170 8.28 1.21 -15.92
C LEU A 170 7.89 2.69 -16.10
N PRO A 171 8.83 3.64 -16.06
CA PRO A 171 8.51 5.02 -16.43
C PRO A 171 7.95 5.00 -17.85
N ALA A 172 6.76 5.56 -18.05
CA ALA A 172 6.16 5.58 -19.37
C ALA A 172 7.07 6.40 -20.31
N SER A 173 7.64 5.75 -21.32
CA SER A 173 8.68 6.33 -22.19
C SER A 173 8.14 7.46 -23.07
N ASN A 174 8.04 8.65 -22.47
CA ASN A 174 7.86 9.98 -23.06
C ASN A 174 8.50 10.94 -22.04
N ILE A 175 9.50 11.78 -22.34
CA ILE A 175 9.78 12.52 -23.58
C ILE A 175 11.31 12.56 -23.77
N ASN A 176 11.79 12.58 -25.03
CA ASN A 176 13.18 12.88 -25.33
C ASN A 176 13.52 14.33 -24.94
N ASN A 177 14.19 14.51 -23.80
CA ASN A 177 14.85 15.77 -23.44
C ASN A 177 16.07 15.98 -24.35
N THR A 178 15.84 16.50 -25.55
CA THR A 178 16.91 16.92 -26.45
C THR A 178 17.58 18.18 -25.90
N SER A 179 18.71 18.01 -25.21
CA SER A 179 19.57 19.11 -24.78
C SER A 179 20.10 19.88 -26.00
N ILE A 180 19.62 21.10 -26.24
CA ILE A 180 20.29 22.10 -27.09
C ILE A 180 20.38 23.42 -26.31
N LYS A 181 21.56 24.05 -26.36
CA LYS A 181 21.95 25.18 -25.52
C LYS A 181 21.44 26.53 -26.07
N SER A 182 21.04 27.41 -25.16
CA SER A 182 21.19 28.89 -25.17
C SER A 182 21.07 29.67 -26.50
N THR A 183 20.11 30.60 -26.56
CA THR A 183 20.30 31.99 -27.08
C THR A 183 19.25 32.93 -26.44
N THR A 184 19.60 34.21 -26.35
CA THR A 184 19.05 35.23 -25.45
C THR A 184 18.09 36.21 -26.14
N THR A 185 17.01 36.64 -25.45
CA THR A 185 16.10 37.79 -25.78
C THR A 185 15.30 37.69 -27.11
N ILE A 186 14.11 38.27 -27.33
CA ILE A 186 13.48 39.55 -26.91
C ILE A 186 11.96 39.37 -26.56
N SER A 187 11.33 40.44 -26.07
CA SER A 187 10.08 40.60 -25.34
C SER A 187 8.71 40.56 -26.07
N LYS A 188 7.69 40.08 -25.30
CA LYS A 188 6.34 40.68 -25.04
C LYS A 188 5.19 40.53 -26.06
N ALA A 189 3.97 40.48 -25.49
CA ALA A 189 2.62 40.53 -26.11
C ALA A 189 2.16 39.25 -26.85
N GLN A 190 0.87 38.83 -26.86
CA GLN A 190 -0.30 39.05 -25.96
C GLN A 190 -1.43 38.07 -26.38
N PHE A 191 -2.44 37.88 -25.51
CA PHE A 191 -3.83 37.45 -25.81
C PHE A 191 -4.21 36.02 -26.28
N ASN A 192 -5.12 35.43 -25.47
CA ASN A 192 -6.37 34.72 -25.77
C ASN A 192 -6.49 33.53 -26.74
N ASN A 193 -7.18 32.51 -26.20
CA ASN A 193 -8.32 31.76 -26.76
C ASN A 193 -8.46 31.64 -28.28
N TYR A 194 -8.60 30.41 -28.79
CA TYR A 194 -9.75 30.07 -29.64
C TYR A 194 -10.09 28.57 -29.57
N SER A 195 -11.38 28.28 -29.45
CA SER A 195 -11.96 26.95 -29.69
C SER A 195 -12.53 26.85 -31.11
N ALA A 196 -12.42 25.65 -31.67
CA ALA A 196 -13.34 25.01 -32.63
C ALA A 196 -13.59 25.62 -34.05
N THR A 197 -13.50 24.72 -35.05
CA THR A 197 -13.92 24.81 -36.46
C THR A 197 -13.54 23.44 -37.09
N THR A 198 -14.16 22.78 -38.08
CA THR A 198 -15.48 22.80 -38.80
C THR A 198 -15.49 21.49 -39.67
N PRO A 199 -16.54 21.07 -40.44
CA PRO A 199 -17.84 21.70 -40.75
C PRO A 199 -19.09 20.80 -40.57
N SER A 200 -20.26 21.39 -40.87
CA SER A 200 -21.61 20.79 -40.81
C SER A 200 -22.24 20.58 -42.19
N LYS A 201 -23.23 19.68 -42.26
CA LYS A 201 -24.42 19.70 -43.16
C LYS A 201 -25.62 19.34 -42.25
N VAL A 202 -26.73 20.09 -42.08
CA VAL A 202 -27.65 20.76 -43.05
C VAL A 202 -28.36 19.71 -43.93
N ALA A 203 -29.69 19.54 -44.00
CA ALA A 203 -30.89 20.21 -43.42
C ALA A 203 -32.06 19.17 -43.37
N LYS A 204 -33.34 19.42 -42.98
CA LYS A 204 -34.18 20.58 -42.56
C LYS A 204 -35.37 20.05 -41.67
N GLU A 205 -36.03 20.83 -40.81
CA GLU A 205 -37.41 21.40 -40.92
C GLU A 205 -38.58 20.46 -41.33
N HIS A 206 -39.85 20.62 -40.90
CA HIS A 206 -40.58 21.43 -39.88
C HIS A 206 -42.03 20.85 -39.84
N VAL A 207 -42.79 20.83 -38.74
CA VAL A 207 -43.86 21.82 -38.41
C VAL A 207 -44.66 21.25 -37.21
N SER A 208 -45.06 22.11 -36.28
CA SER A 208 -46.03 21.81 -35.21
C SER A 208 -47.48 21.93 -35.70
N LEU A 209 -48.40 21.10 -35.19
CA LEU A 209 -49.82 21.48 -35.13
C LEU A 209 -50.49 20.97 -33.84
N ILE A 210 -51.02 21.94 -33.09
CA ILE A 210 -51.95 21.79 -31.96
C ILE A 210 -53.35 21.45 -32.52
N THR A 211 -54.18 20.65 -31.83
CA THR A 211 -55.63 20.92 -31.58
C THR A 211 -56.25 19.88 -30.65
N ALA A 212 -57.25 20.36 -29.90
CA ALA A 212 -57.91 19.86 -28.70
C ALA A 212 -58.88 18.65 -28.82
N ALA A 213 -59.03 18.00 -27.65
CA ALA A 213 -60.29 17.69 -26.94
C ALA A 213 -61.27 16.56 -27.33
N LEU A 214 -61.98 16.14 -26.27
CA LEU A 214 -63.21 15.33 -26.15
C LEU A 214 -63.10 13.80 -26.30
N GLY A 215 -63.61 13.10 -25.28
CA GLY A 215 -63.58 11.65 -25.09
C GLY A 215 -63.58 11.33 -23.60
#